data_AF-A0A3S2ATZ6-F1
#
_entry.id   AF-A0A3S2ATZ6-F1
#
_cell.length_a   1.000
_cell.length_b   1.000
_cell.length_c   1.000
_cell.angle_alpha   90.00
_cell.angle_beta   90.00
_cell.angle_gamma   90.00
#
_symmetry.space_group_name_H-M   'P 1'
#
loop_
_entity.id
_entity.type
_entity.pdbx_description
1 polymer ?
#
loop_
_entity_poly.entity_id
_entity_poly.type
_entity_poly.pdbx_seq_one_letter_code
_entity_poly.pdbx_strand_id
1 'polypeptide(L)'
;MIDRREFVVALGATGLLAACQSGPPKPSVITVNVNGGAGMNPGPGGGDRPVTILVMRLKSTGKFNSADYFALQGDAGTALAGDLLGS
;
A
#
# COMPACT_ATOMS: atom_id res chain seq x y z
N MET A 1 39.32 34.44 -8.57
CA MET A 1 39.10 34.19 -7.13
C MET A 1 37.62 34.41 -6.89
N ILE A 2 36.92 33.40 -6.36
CA ILE A 2 35.53 33.59 -5.95
C ILE A 2 35.55 34.46 -4.70
N ASP A 3 34.85 35.58 -4.74
CA ASP A 3 34.77 36.48 -3.59
C ASP A 3 33.84 35.90 -2.51
N ARG A 4 34.07 36.25 -1.25
CA ARG A 4 33.26 35.74 -0.11
C ARG A 4 31.76 36.00 -0.31
N ARG A 5 31.43 37.09 -1.01
CA ARG A 5 30.07 37.51 -1.38
C ARG A 5 29.46 36.60 -2.45
N GLU A 6 30.23 36.27 -3.48
CA GLU A 6 29.79 35.37 -4.56
C GLU A 6 29.56 33.96 -4.04
N PHE A 7 30.40 33.49 -3.11
CA PHE A 7 30.23 32.19 -2.48
C PHE A 7 28.91 32.11 -1.67
N VAL A 8 28.58 33.16 -0.90
CA VAL A 8 27.33 33.23 -0.12
C VAL A 8 26.11 33.26 -1.04
N VAL A 9 26.17 34.02 -2.14
CA VAL A 9 25.08 34.09 -3.12
C VAL A 9 24.88 32.73 -3.81
N ALA A 10 25.95 32.05 -4.20
CA ALA A 10 25.88 30.73 -4.82
C ALA A 10 25.29 29.67 -3.88
N LEU A 11 25.66 29.69 -2.59
CA LEU A 11 25.11 28.78 -1.58
C LEU A 11 23.62 29.06 -1.29
N GLY A 12 23.24 30.34 -1.23
CA GLY A 12 21.85 30.73 -1.05
C GLY A 12 20.97 30.34 -2.24
N ALA A 13 21.46 30.54 -3.46
CA ALA A 13 20.74 30.18 -4.69
C ALA A 13 20.51 28.66 -4.80
N THR A 14 21.51 27.85 -4.44
CA THR A 14 21.37 26.38 -4.44
C THR A 14 20.42 25.88 -3.35
N GLY A 15 20.41 26.51 -2.17
CA GLY A 15 19.45 26.21 -1.11
C GLY A 15 18.00 26.54 -1.50
N LEU A 16 17.77 27.65 -2.21
CA LEU A 16 16.45 28.03 -2.71
C LEU A 16 15.92 27.07 -3.78
N LEU A 17 16.80 26.52 -4.64
CA LEU A 17 16.42 25.53 -5.65
C LEU A 17 16.05 24.17 -5.04
N ALA A 18 16.68 23.78 -3.93
CA ALA A 18 16.32 22.56 -3.21
C ALA A 18 14.93 22.64 -2.56
N ALA A 19 14.47 23.84 -2.20
CA ALA A 19 13.15 24.08 -1.62
C ALA A 19 12.00 23.94 -2.64
N CYS A 20 12.30 23.96 -3.94
CA CYS A 20 11.30 23.76 -5.00
C CYS A 20 11.04 22.28 -5.31
N GLN A 21 11.73 21.34 -4.66
CA GLN A 21 11.51 19.93 -4.87
C GLN A 21 10.17 19.53 -4.23
N SER A 22 9.21 19.13 -5.06
CA SER A 22 7.95 18.56 -4.57
C SER A 22 8.30 17.37 -3.66
N GLY A 23 7.77 17.37 -2.44
CA GLY A 23 7.94 16.26 -1.50
C GLY A 23 7.46 14.93 -2.10
N PRO A 24 7.70 13.81 -1.39
CA PRO A 24 7.26 12.49 -1.84
C PRO A 24 5.79 12.52 -2.30
N PRO A 25 5.42 11.75 -3.34
CA PRO A 25 4.04 11.68 -3.78
C PRO A 25 3.15 11.34 -2.58
N LYS A 26 1.98 11.98 -2.53
CA LYS A 26 1.01 11.70 -1.47
C LYS A 26 0.66 10.19 -1.51
N PRO A 27 0.46 9.56 -0.34
CA PRO A 27 0.04 8.16 -0.31
C PRO A 27 -1.19 7.93 -1.19
N SER A 28 -1.17 6.85 -1.97
CA SER A 28 -2.32 6.44 -2.78
C SER A 28 -3.50 6.10 -1.87
N VAL A 29 -4.62 6.80 -2.06
CA VAL A 29 -5.89 6.50 -1.39
C VAL A 29 -6.75 5.67 -2.33
N ILE A 30 -7.24 4.54 -1.85
CA ILE A 30 -8.10 3.61 -2.60
C ILE A 30 -9.43 3.47 -1.87
N THR A 31 -10.52 3.58 -2.62
CA THR A 31 -11.87 3.30 -2.12
C THR A 31 -12.29 1.94 -2.67
N VAL A 32 -12.65 1.02 -1.78
CA VAL A 32 -13.14 -0.31 -2.15
C VAL A 32 -14.64 -0.36 -1.85
N ASN A 33 -15.45 -0.43 -2.89
CA ASN A 33 -16.89 -0.65 -2.77
C ASN A 33 -17.16 -2.14 -2.90
N VAL A 34 -17.69 -2.76 -1.84
CA VAL A 34 -18.12 -4.16 -1.88
C VAL A 34 -19.62 -4.25 -1.72
N ASN A 35 -20.25 -4.98 -2.64
CA ASN A 35 -21.69 -5.22 -2.60
C ASN A 35 -21.93 -6.73 -2.52
N GLY A 36 -22.64 -7.16 -1.48
CA GLY A 36 -23.11 -8.54 -1.38
C GLY A 36 -24.24 -8.80 -2.38
N GLY A 37 -24.25 -10.00 -2.96
CA GLY A 37 -25.34 -10.52 -3.77
C GLY A 37 -26.15 -11.57 -2.99
N ALA A 38 -27.38 -11.82 -3.44
CA ALA A 38 -28.16 -12.96 -2.97
C ALA A 38 -27.44 -14.28 -3.30
N GLY A 39 -27.52 -15.28 -2.42
CA GLY A 39 -26.85 -16.56 -2.58
C GLY A 39 -25.39 -16.59 -2.11
N MET A 40 -24.85 -15.51 -1.55
CA MET A 40 -23.44 -15.48 -1.12
C MET A 40 -23.19 -16.31 0.14
N ASN A 41 -22.07 -17.04 0.12
CA ASN A 41 -21.65 -17.95 1.19
C ASN A 41 -22.78 -18.88 1.68
N PRO A 42 -23.35 -19.70 0.77
CA PRO A 42 -24.47 -20.54 1.12
C PRO A 42 -24.04 -21.58 2.15
N GLY A 43 -24.87 -21.74 3.18
CA GLY A 43 -24.71 -22.84 4.12
C GLY A 43 -25.06 -24.20 3.50
N PRO A 44 -24.82 -25.31 4.21
CA PRO A 44 -25.25 -26.64 3.79
C PRO A 44 -26.76 -26.76 3.50
N GLY A 45 -27.59 -25.86 4.07
CA GLY A 45 -29.03 -25.76 3.79
C GLY A 45 -29.42 -24.74 2.71
N GLY A 46 -28.46 -24.17 1.97
CA GLY A 46 -28.69 -23.21 0.89
C GLY A 46 -28.96 -21.76 1.31
N GLY A 47 -29.09 -21.49 2.61
CA GLY A 47 -29.28 -20.12 3.12
C GLY A 47 -27.99 -19.29 3.10
N ASP A 48 -28.11 -18.04 2.68
CA ASP A 48 -27.03 -17.04 2.64
C ASP A 48 -26.40 -16.82 4.02
N ARG A 49 -25.10 -16.51 4.03
CA ARG A 49 -24.37 -16.19 5.26
C ARG A 49 -23.49 -14.96 5.06
N PRO A 50 -23.16 -14.24 6.15
CA PRO A 50 -22.18 -13.15 6.07
C PRO A 50 -20.85 -13.60 5.47
N VAL A 51 -20.21 -12.71 4.72
CA VAL A 51 -18.87 -12.92 4.15
C VAL A 51 -17.90 -11.97 4.83
N THR A 52 -16.83 -12.53 5.40
CA THR A 52 -15.69 -11.75 5.89
C THR A 52 -14.76 -11.43 4.72
N ILE A 53 -14.34 -10.17 4.63
CA ILE A 53 -13.44 -9.69 3.58
C ILE A 53 -12.19 -9.15 4.26
N LEU A 54 -11.03 -9.62 3.79
CA LEU A 54 -9.73 -9.12 4.19
C LEU A 54 -9.09 -8.38 3.01
N VAL A 55 -8.82 -7.09 3.17
CA VAL A 55 -8.22 -6.26 2.13
C VAL A 55 -6.74 -6.08 2.43
N MET A 56 -5.87 -6.70 1.63
CA MET A 56 -4.42 -6.62 1.79
C MET A 56 -3.81 -5.65 0.78
N ARG A 57 -2.90 -4.81 1.26
CA ARG A 57 -2.05 -3.96 0.42
C ARG A 57 -0.74 -4.68 0.18
N LEU A 58 -0.42 -4.93 -1.09
CA LEU A 58 0.73 -5.74 -1.46
C LEU A 58 1.73 -4.97 -2.33
N LYS A 59 3.02 -5.24 -2.13
CA LYS A 59 4.09 -4.80 -3.03
C LYS A 59 4.10 -5.60 -4.34
N SER A 60 3.76 -6.89 -4.24
CA SER A 60 3.66 -7.85 -5.35
C SER A 60 2.62 -8.92 -5.01
N THR A 61 1.94 -9.46 -6.02
CA THR A 61 0.89 -10.49 -5.83
C THR A 61 1.41 -11.92 -5.96
N GLY A 62 2.68 -12.13 -6.31
CA GLY A 62 3.22 -13.46 -6.62
C GLY A 62 3.08 -14.47 -5.47
N LYS A 63 3.43 -14.07 -4.25
CA LYS A 63 3.28 -14.92 -3.06
C LYS A 63 1.83 -15.10 -2.67
N PHE A 64 1.02 -14.04 -2.75
CA PHE A 64 -0.41 -14.10 -2.45
C PHE A 64 -1.13 -15.11 -3.34
N ASN A 65 -0.85 -15.10 -4.64
CA ASN A 65 -1.45 -16.03 -5.60
C ASN A 65 -0.99 -17.49 -5.42
N SER A 66 0.16 -17.71 -4.77
CA SER A 66 0.74 -19.04 -4.57
C SER A 66 0.46 -19.61 -3.18
N ALA A 67 0.07 -18.76 -2.23
CA ALA A 67 -0.21 -19.16 -0.85
C ALA A 67 -1.57 -19.85 -0.75
N ASP A 68 -1.67 -20.85 0.13
CA ASP A 68 -2.95 -21.43 0.46
C ASP A 68 -3.77 -20.52 1.39
N TYR A 69 -5.07 -20.85 1.51
CA TYR A 69 -6.00 -20.08 2.33
C TYR A 69 -5.59 -20.00 3.80
N PHE A 70 -5.06 -21.08 4.38
CA PHE A 70 -4.73 -21.12 5.80
C PHE A 70 -3.47 -20.33 6.13
N ALA A 71 -2.49 -20.32 5.23
CA ALA A 71 -1.32 -19.47 5.33
C ALA A 71 -1.72 -17.99 5.34
N LEU A 72 -2.63 -17.59 4.47
CA LEU A 72 -3.13 -16.21 4.40
C LEU A 72 -4.03 -15.84 5.58
N GLN A 73 -4.91 -16.73 6.02
CA GLN A 73 -5.86 -16.47 7.10
C GLN A 73 -5.21 -16.56 8.49
N GLY A 74 -4.20 -17.40 8.65
CA GLY A 74 -3.51 -17.63 9.92
C GLY A 74 -2.43 -16.59 10.20
N ASP A 75 -1.46 -16.47 9.29
CA ASP A 75 -0.35 -15.52 9.41
C ASP A 75 0.10 -15.01 8.04
N ALA A 76 -0.67 -14.04 7.51
CA ALA A 76 -0.35 -13.35 6.28
C ALA A 76 1.02 -12.66 6.32
N GLY A 77 1.48 -12.23 7.50
CA GLY A 77 2.79 -11.59 7.68
C GLY A 77 3.93 -12.55 7.34
N THR A 78 3.85 -13.78 7.84
CA THR A 78 4.82 -14.83 7.49
C THR A 78 4.68 -15.28 6.03
N ALA A 79 3.45 -15.50 5.55
CA ALA A 79 3.21 -16.00 4.19
C ALA A 79 3.67 -15.02 3.09
N LEU A 80 3.49 -13.71 3.31
CA LEU A 80 3.76 -12.67 2.32
C LEU A 80 5.10 -11.95 2.59
N ALA A 81 5.57 -11.94 3.84
CA ALA A 81 6.78 -11.26 4.28
C ALA A 81 6.83 -9.81 3.78
N GLY A 82 7.92 -9.40 3.14
CA GLY A 82 8.10 -8.05 2.60
C GLY A 82 7.13 -7.63 1.49
N ASP A 83 6.25 -8.54 1.03
CA ASP A 83 5.18 -8.19 0.10
C ASP A 83 3.94 -7.64 0.82
N LEU A 84 3.72 -7.92 2.11
CA LEU A 84 2.60 -7.34 2.86
C LEU A 84 2.95 -5.93 3.36
N LEU A 85 2.23 -4.94 2.82
CA LEU A 85 2.34 -3.54 3.24
C LEU A 85 1.33 -3.18 4.34
N GLY A 86 0.34 -4.04 4.57
CA GLY A 86 -0.68 -3.94 5.61
C GLY A 86 -1.99 -4.59 5.19
N SER A 87 -2.83 -4.90 6.17
CA SER A 87 -4.14 -5.56 6.04
C SER A 87 -5.19 -4.87 6.90
#